data_AF-A0A4S4FVB1-F1
#
_entry.id   AF-A0A4S4FVB1-F1
#
_cell.length_a   1.000
_cell.length_b   1.000
_cell.length_c   1.000
_cell.angle_alpha   90.00
_cell.angle_beta   90.00
_cell.angle_gamma   90.00
#
_symmetry.space_group_name_H-M   'P 1'
#
loop_
_entity.id
_entity.type
_entity.pdbx_description
1 polymer ?
#
loop_
_entity_poly.entity_id
_entity_poly.type
_entity_poly.pdbx_seq_one_letter_code
_entity_poly.pdbx_strand_id
1 'polypeptide(L)'
;ERLKEVKDSEGGNMFTIGMRGIHDGSMEGVRTMDEKHNALQQVINDQQALIGKYIGKPEQQMQVFVPYKEVLEIYERGLKVPEYATLMWCDDNYGYITRLSNADEQKRKGGGGVYYHLSYWGRPHDYLWLTTTQPGLI
;
A
#
# COMPACT_ATOMS: atom_id res chain seq x y z
N GLU A 1 -19.60 -1.17 5.16
CA GLU A 1 -20.39 -0.02 5.65
C GLU A 1 -19.69 1.30 5.35
N ARG A 2 -18.43 1.47 5.76
CA ARG A 2 -17.62 2.66 5.45
C ARG A 2 -17.67 3.14 3.99
N LEU A 3 -17.59 2.24 3.00
CA LEU A 3 -17.71 2.62 1.57
C LEU A 3 -19.02 3.36 1.24
N LYS A 4 -20.13 3.06 1.93
CA LYS A 4 -21.39 3.80 1.74
C LYS A 4 -21.32 5.19 2.37
N GLU A 5 -20.65 5.32 3.52
CA GLU A 5 -20.52 6.58 4.25
C GLU A 5 -19.64 7.59 3.51
N VAL A 6 -18.60 7.11 2.82
CA VAL A 6 -17.63 7.99 2.11
C VAL A 6 -17.95 8.15 0.63
N LYS A 7 -19.03 7.54 0.13
CA LYS A 7 -19.33 7.51 -1.31
C LYS A 7 -19.35 8.91 -1.93
N ASP A 8 -19.96 9.86 -1.23
CA ASP A 8 -20.19 11.22 -1.69
C ASP A 8 -19.23 12.23 -1.03
N SER A 9 -18.06 11.76 -0.58
CA SER A 9 -17.03 12.63 -0.01
C SER A 9 -16.58 13.72 -0.98
N GLU A 10 -16.67 14.97 -0.52
CA GLU A 10 -16.20 16.13 -1.27
C GLU A 10 -14.68 16.03 -1.51
N GLY A 11 -14.25 16.18 -2.76
CA GLY A 11 -12.85 15.96 -3.17
C GLY A 11 -12.51 14.53 -3.61
N GLY A 12 -13.44 13.58 -3.48
CA GLY A 12 -13.26 12.19 -3.87
C GLY A 12 -12.51 11.34 -2.84
N ASN A 13 -12.22 10.09 -3.20
CA ASN A 13 -11.56 9.12 -2.33
C ASN A 13 -10.32 8.52 -2.99
N MET A 14 -9.28 8.29 -2.18
CA MET A 14 -8.18 7.39 -2.52
C MET A 14 -8.28 6.15 -1.64
N PHE A 15 -8.56 4.99 -2.24
CA PHE A 15 -8.73 3.74 -1.50
C PHE A 15 -7.41 2.99 -1.39
N THR A 16 -6.93 2.82 -0.16
CA THR A 16 -5.86 1.85 0.10
C THR A 16 -6.43 0.44 -0.03
N ILE A 17 -5.79 -0.39 -0.84
CA ILE A 17 -6.13 -1.81 -1.03
C ILE A 17 -5.06 -2.72 -0.44
N GLY A 18 -5.44 -3.97 -0.19
CA GLY A 18 -4.66 -4.93 0.59
C GLY A 18 -5.03 -4.94 2.06
N MET A 19 -4.22 -5.63 2.87
CA MET A 19 -4.42 -5.77 4.31
C MET A 19 -3.08 -6.03 5.00
N ARG A 20 -2.95 -5.50 6.22
CA ARG A 20 -1.90 -5.81 7.18
C ARG A 20 -2.53 -6.00 8.55
N GLY A 21 -1.75 -6.51 9.50
CA GLY A 21 -2.19 -6.60 10.89
C GLY A 21 -2.36 -5.22 11.52
N ILE A 22 -3.01 -5.20 12.67
CA ILE A 22 -3.21 -3.98 13.46
C ILE A 22 -1.82 -3.43 13.89
N HIS A 23 -1.65 -2.10 13.87
CA HIS A 23 -0.43 -1.40 14.30
C HIS A 23 0.87 -1.97 13.70
N ASP A 24 0.96 -2.04 12.37
CA ASP A 24 2.15 -2.53 11.67
C ASP A 24 2.49 -4.01 11.91
N GLY A 25 1.58 -4.77 12.52
CA GLY A 25 1.70 -6.22 12.69
C GLY A 25 1.55 -7.00 11.39
N SER A 26 2.01 -8.25 11.43
CA SER A 26 1.68 -9.23 10.38
C SER A 26 0.19 -9.55 10.39
N MET A 27 -0.34 -9.95 9.23
CA MET A 27 -1.72 -10.46 9.14
C MET A 27 -1.91 -11.65 10.09
N GLU A 28 -3.01 -11.62 10.85
CA GLU A 28 -3.40 -12.71 11.75
C GLU A 28 -4.15 -13.81 10.98
N GLY A 29 -4.22 -15.01 11.56
CA GLY A 29 -4.93 -16.15 10.96
C GLY A 29 -4.20 -16.88 9.83
N VAL A 30 -3.03 -16.40 9.43
CA VAL A 30 -2.15 -16.99 8.43
C VAL A 30 -0.74 -17.17 8.99
N ARG A 31 -0.09 -18.30 8.68
CA ARG A 31 1.22 -18.66 9.23
C ARG A 31 2.28 -18.71 8.14
N THR A 32 1.98 -19.38 7.03
CA THR A 32 2.93 -19.55 5.93
C THR A 32 2.87 -18.37 4.96
N MET A 33 3.93 -18.20 4.16
CA MET A 33 3.94 -17.18 3.11
C MET A 33 2.88 -17.44 2.03
N ASP A 34 2.58 -18.70 1.73
CA ASP A 34 1.55 -19.06 0.75
C ASP A 34 0.14 -18.77 1.28
N GLU A 35 -0.11 -19.03 2.56
CA GLU A 35 -1.37 -18.63 3.23
C GLU A 35 -1.54 -17.11 3.23
N LYS A 36 -0.47 -16.36 3.55
CA LYS A 36 -0.46 -14.89 3.50
C LYS A 36 -0.76 -14.38 2.08
N HIS A 37 -0.11 -14.96 1.07
CA HIS A 37 -0.34 -14.62 -0.33
C HIS A 37 -1.79 -14.86 -0.74
N ASN A 38 -2.33 -16.05 -0.48
CA ASN A 38 -3.69 -16.42 -0.87
C ASN A 38 -4.74 -15.56 -0.16
N ALA A 39 -4.56 -15.31 1.15
CA ALA A 39 -5.44 -14.44 1.92
C ALA A 39 -5.40 -13.00 1.39
N LEU A 40 -4.21 -12.44 1.14
CA LEU A 40 -4.09 -11.08 0.63
C LEU A 40 -4.68 -10.94 -0.78
N GLN A 41 -4.49 -11.95 -1.64
CA GLN A 41 -5.11 -11.97 -2.96
C GLN A 41 -6.64 -11.96 -2.86
N GLN A 42 -7.21 -12.77 -1.97
CA GLN A 42 -8.64 -12.81 -1.73
C GLN A 42 -9.15 -11.44 -1.22
N VAL A 43 -8.46 -10.83 -0.26
CA VAL A 43 -8.79 -9.50 0.26
C VAL A 43 -8.86 -8.46 -0.86
N ILE A 44 -7.84 -8.41 -1.74
CA ILE A 44 -7.82 -7.46 -2.85
C ILE A 44 -9.01 -7.70 -3.78
N ASN A 45 -9.32 -8.96 -4.11
CA ASN A 45 -10.45 -9.31 -4.96
C ASN A 45 -11.79 -8.86 -4.36
N ASP A 46 -11.98 -9.12 -3.07
CA ASP A 46 -13.19 -8.74 -2.35
C ASP A 46 -13.33 -7.22 -2.25
N GLN A 47 -12.22 -6.50 -2.01
CA GLN A 47 -12.19 -5.03 -2.03
C GLN A 47 -12.59 -4.47 -3.40
N GLN A 48 -12.11 -5.04 -4.51
CA GLN A 48 -12.54 -4.62 -5.85
C GLN A 48 -14.04 -4.83 -6.06
N ALA A 49 -14.58 -5.97 -5.62
CA ALA A 49 -16.01 -6.25 -5.72
C ALA A 49 -16.84 -5.26 -4.88
N LEU A 50 -16.37 -4.92 -3.68
CA LEU A 50 -17.03 -3.96 -2.79
C LEU A 50 -16.99 -2.53 -3.34
N ILE A 51 -15.86 -2.08 -3.88
CA ILE A 51 -15.73 -0.78 -4.56
C ILE A 51 -16.71 -0.74 -5.74
N GLY A 52 -16.73 -1.79 -6.57
CA GLY A 52 -17.66 -1.97 -7.68
C GLY A 52 -19.13 -1.82 -7.26
N LYS A 53 -19.49 -2.43 -6.13
CA LYS A 53 -20.86 -2.47 -5.63
C LYS A 53 -21.33 -1.16 -5.01
N TYR A 54 -20.47 -0.45 -4.30
CA TYR A 54 -20.88 0.68 -3.44
C TYR A 54 -20.43 2.05 -3.94
N ILE A 55 -19.31 2.13 -4.65
CA ILE A 55 -18.74 3.39 -5.13
C ILE A 55 -19.02 3.54 -6.63
N GLY A 56 -18.60 2.56 -7.43
CA GLY A 56 -18.66 2.60 -8.89
C GLY A 56 -17.56 1.73 -9.51
N LYS A 57 -17.31 1.89 -10.81
CA LYS A 57 -16.30 1.10 -11.53
C LYS A 57 -14.92 1.21 -10.87
N PRO A 58 -14.32 0.11 -10.37
CA PRO A 58 -13.06 0.17 -9.63
C PRO A 58 -11.91 0.79 -10.43
N GLU A 59 -11.85 0.55 -11.73
CA GLU A 59 -10.84 1.09 -12.64
C GLU A 59 -10.94 2.61 -12.89
N GLN A 60 -12.01 3.24 -12.41
CA GLN A 60 -12.24 4.69 -12.43
C GLN A 60 -12.02 5.33 -11.04
N GLN A 61 -11.75 4.53 -10.01
CA GLN A 61 -11.47 5.02 -8.67
C GLN A 61 -9.97 5.08 -8.42
N MET A 62 -9.51 6.08 -7.65
CA MET A 62 -8.11 6.15 -7.24
C MET A 62 -7.85 5.08 -6.17
N GLN A 63 -6.88 4.21 -6.44
CA GLN A 63 -6.53 3.11 -5.55
C GLN A 63 -5.02 3.02 -5.39
N VAL A 64 -4.57 2.70 -4.18
CA VAL A 64 -3.15 2.59 -3.84
C VAL A 64 -2.87 1.28 -3.11
N PHE A 65 -1.85 0.56 -3.55
CA PHE A 65 -1.31 -0.61 -2.86
C PHE A 65 0.09 -0.27 -2.33
N VAL A 66 0.31 -0.50 -1.04
CA VAL A 66 1.56 -0.16 -0.35
C VAL A 66 2.27 -1.45 0.06
N PRO A 67 3.20 -1.99 -0.76
CA PRO A 67 4.00 -3.17 -0.42
C PRO A 67 5.09 -2.83 0.61
N TYR A 68 4.66 -2.62 1.86
CA TYR A 68 5.56 -2.25 2.95
C TYR A 68 5.94 -3.47 3.81
N LYS A 69 7.22 -3.55 4.21
CA LYS A 69 7.79 -4.65 5.02
C LYS A 69 7.46 -6.03 4.43
N GLU A 70 6.80 -6.91 5.18
CA GLU A 70 6.50 -8.29 4.79
C GLU A 70 5.59 -8.39 3.56
N VAL A 71 4.83 -7.34 3.25
CA VAL A 71 3.94 -7.31 2.09
C VAL A 71 4.74 -7.22 0.78
N LEU A 72 5.95 -6.65 0.81
CA LEU A 72 6.83 -6.62 -0.36
C LEU A 72 7.19 -8.04 -0.80
N GLU A 73 7.54 -8.92 0.13
CA GLU A 73 7.86 -10.33 -0.19
C GLU A 73 6.62 -11.05 -0.75
N ILE A 74 5.42 -10.76 -0.23
CA ILE A 74 4.18 -11.33 -0.77
C ILE A 74 3.94 -10.85 -2.21
N TYR A 75 4.21 -9.56 -2.48
CA TYR A 75 4.08 -8.99 -3.81
C TYR A 75 5.01 -9.66 -4.82
N GLU A 76 6.29 -9.82 -4.46
CA GLU A 76 7.31 -10.44 -5.31
C GLU A 76 7.04 -11.92 -5.62
N ARG A 77 6.24 -12.61 -4.79
CA ARG A 77 5.77 -13.98 -5.04
C ARG A 77 4.64 -14.08 -6.08
N GLY A 78 4.26 -12.98 -6.72
CA GLY A 78 3.29 -12.96 -7.82
C GLY A 78 1.88 -12.54 -7.42
N LEU A 79 1.75 -11.75 -6.34
CA LEU A 79 0.46 -11.16 -5.95
C LEU A 79 -0.09 -10.30 -7.09
N LYS A 80 -1.33 -10.55 -7.51
CA LYS A 80 -1.97 -9.80 -8.59
C LYS A 80 -2.64 -8.56 -8.04
N VAL A 81 -2.01 -7.42 -8.28
CA VAL A 81 -2.54 -6.09 -7.99
C VAL A 81 -3.17 -5.51 -9.27
N PRO A 82 -4.40 -4.94 -9.24
CA PRO A 82 -5.03 -4.36 -10.42
C PRO A 82 -4.14 -3.34 -11.13
N GLU A 83 -4.04 -3.41 -12.47
CA GLU A 83 -3.16 -2.58 -13.30
C GLU A 83 -3.35 -1.06 -13.14
N TYR A 84 -4.55 -0.64 -12.72
CA TYR A 84 -4.91 0.76 -12.48
C TYR A 84 -4.62 1.23 -11.05
N ALA A 85 -4.26 0.34 -10.12
CA ALA A 85 -3.86 0.72 -8.77
C ALA A 85 -2.39 1.17 -8.75
N THR A 86 -2.11 2.27 -8.06
CA THR A 86 -0.76 2.80 -7.87
C THR A 86 0.04 1.89 -6.93
N LEU A 87 1.26 1.54 -7.32
CA LEU A 87 2.23 0.89 -6.42
C LEU A 87 2.99 1.97 -5.64
N MET A 88 2.77 2.06 -4.33
CA MET A 88 3.41 3.05 -3.46
C MET A 88 4.63 2.42 -2.77
N TRP A 89 5.82 2.77 -3.24
CA TRP A 89 7.07 2.26 -2.69
C TRP A 89 7.49 3.01 -1.44
N CYS A 90 8.04 2.30 -0.46
CA CYS A 90 8.46 2.90 0.79
C CYS A 90 9.98 3.01 0.89
N ASP A 91 10.43 4.01 1.64
CA ASP A 91 11.77 4.00 2.21
C ASP A 91 11.89 2.98 3.37
N ASP A 92 13.09 2.91 3.94
CA ASP A 92 13.43 2.11 5.10
C ASP A 92 13.06 2.78 6.44
N ASN A 93 12.20 3.81 6.38
CA ASN A 93 11.83 4.74 7.45
C ASN A 93 12.88 5.79 7.82
N TYR A 94 14.04 5.81 7.16
CA TYR A 94 15.14 6.77 7.42
C TYR A 94 15.54 7.52 6.16
N GLY A 95 14.67 7.57 5.16
CA GLY A 95 14.89 8.29 3.91
C GLY A 95 15.59 7.51 2.81
N TYR A 96 15.84 6.20 2.98
CA TYR A 96 16.45 5.39 1.91
C TYR A 96 15.40 4.52 1.23
N ILE A 97 15.08 4.84 -0.03
CA ILE A 97 14.09 4.10 -0.83
C ILE A 97 14.54 2.64 -0.98
N THR A 98 13.70 1.69 -0.55
CA THR A 98 14.03 0.26 -0.56
C THR A 98 13.79 -0.40 -1.93
N ARG A 99 12.86 0.15 -2.72
CA ARG A 99 12.47 -0.37 -4.03
C ARG A 99 11.97 0.77 -4.92
N LEU A 100 12.19 0.65 -6.22
CA LEU A 100 11.61 1.51 -7.27
C LEU A 100 10.91 0.65 -8.31
N SER A 101 9.97 1.21 -9.07
CA SER A 101 9.33 0.45 -10.16
C SER A 101 10.37 -0.10 -11.16
N ASN A 102 10.31 -1.39 -11.46
CA ASN A 102 11.05 -2.01 -12.56
C ASN A 102 10.42 -1.62 -13.92
N ALA A 103 11.03 -2.07 -15.02
CA ALA A 103 10.61 -1.68 -16.36
C ALA A 103 9.16 -2.07 -16.71
N ASP A 104 8.63 -3.15 -16.13
CA ASP A 104 7.25 -3.58 -16.37
C ASP A 104 6.28 -2.87 -15.43
N GLU A 105 6.66 -2.67 -14.16
CA GLU A 105 5.90 -1.88 -13.19
C GLU A 105 5.74 -0.41 -13.64
N GLN A 106 6.73 0.16 -14.33
CA GLN A 106 6.65 1.51 -14.91
C GLN A 106 5.61 1.63 -16.04
N LYS A 107 5.22 0.52 -16.68
CA LYS A 107 4.20 0.52 -17.75
C LYS A 107 2.78 0.42 -17.20
N ARG A 108 2.60 0.16 -15.90
CA ARG A 108 1.29 0.02 -15.27
C ARG A 108 0.48 1.31 -15.40
N LYS A 109 -0.81 1.20 -15.69
CA LYS A 109 -1.72 2.35 -15.82
C LYS A 109 -1.82 3.16 -14.52
N GLY A 110 -1.75 2.50 -13.37
CA GLY A 110 -1.78 3.12 -12.04
C GLY A 110 -0.50 3.85 -11.64
N GLY A 111 0.60 3.66 -12.39
CA GLY A 111 1.90 4.25 -12.11
C GLY A 111 2.53 3.77 -10.80
N GLY A 112 3.53 4.53 -10.33
CA GLY A 112 4.20 4.32 -9.05
C GLY A 112 4.18 5.60 -8.21
N GLY A 113 4.29 5.44 -6.89
CA GLY A 113 4.42 6.53 -5.92
C GLY A 113 5.50 6.22 -4.89
N VAL A 114 5.82 7.19 -4.04
CA VAL A 114 6.77 7.04 -2.93
C VAL A 114 6.12 7.51 -1.63
N TYR A 115 6.19 6.67 -0.61
CA TYR A 115 5.95 7.02 0.79
C TYR A 115 7.31 7.17 1.49
N TYR A 116 7.60 8.38 1.95
CA TYR A 116 8.91 8.78 2.48
C TYR A 116 8.78 9.31 3.89
N HIS A 117 9.76 9.04 4.75
CA HIS A 117 9.73 9.49 6.14
C HIS A 117 10.62 10.73 6.36
N LEU A 118 10.02 11.77 6.93
CA LEU A 118 10.72 12.90 7.56
C LEU A 118 10.56 12.88 9.09
N SER A 119 9.88 11.85 9.61
CA SER A 119 9.64 11.55 11.01
C SER A 119 9.28 10.07 11.13
N TYR A 120 9.76 9.38 12.16
CA TYR A 120 9.45 7.95 12.35
C TYR A 120 9.42 7.55 13.83
N TRP A 121 8.49 6.68 14.18
CA TRP A 121 8.42 6.00 15.47
C TRP A 121 8.69 4.52 15.28
N GLY A 122 9.92 4.07 15.60
CA GLY A 122 10.28 2.67 15.46
C GLY A 122 11.76 2.40 15.67
N ARG A 123 12.23 1.25 15.17
CA ARG A 123 13.62 0.81 15.31
C ARG A 123 14.53 1.42 14.23
N PRO A 124 15.84 1.57 14.48
CA PRO A 124 16.52 1.34 15.77
C PRO A 124 16.21 2.40 16.85
N HIS A 125 15.85 3.62 16.46
CA HIS A 125 15.43 4.67 17.39
C HIS A 125 14.51 5.66 16.67
N ASP A 126 13.51 6.17 17.38
CA ASP A 126 12.57 7.14 16.87
C ASP A 126 13.21 8.53 16.66
N TYR A 127 12.67 9.29 15.72
CA TYR A 127 13.03 10.69 15.48
C TYR A 127 11.76 11.52 15.26
N LEU A 128 11.20 11.95 16.39
CA LEU A 128 9.89 12.61 16.43
C LEU A 128 9.96 14.10 16.78
N TRP A 129 11.03 14.53 17.44
CA TRP A 129 11.07 15.86 18.04
C TRP A 129 11.47 16.97 17.06
N LEU A 130 12.62 16.82 16.41
CA LEU A 130 13.15 17.79 15.44
C LEU A 130 13.27 17.12 14.07
N THR A 131 12.97 17.87 13.01
CA THR A 131 13.22 17.43 11.64
C THR A 131 14.71 17.53 11.34
N THR A 132 15.40 16.39 11.37
CA THR A 132 16.86 16.30 11.18
C THR A 132 17.27 15.75 9.81
N THR A 133 16.30 15.47 8.92
CA THR A 133 16.58 15.01 7.55
C THR A 133 17.36 16.08 6.79
N GLN A 134 18.55 15.72 6.30
CA GLN A 134 19.40 16.63 5.54
C GLN A 134 18.73 16.94 4.19
N PRO A 135 18.58 18.22 3.77
CA PRO A 135 17.82 18.54 2.56
C PRO A 135 18.37 17.96 1.24
N GLY A 136 19.66 17.67 1.15
CA GLY A 136 20.27 17.04 -0.03
C GLY A 136 20.13 15.50 -0.08
N LEU A 137 19.54 14.89 0.96
CA LEU A 137 19.17 13.48 0.97
C LEU A 137 17.78 13.28 0.33
N ILE A 138 16.91 14.28 0.42
CA ILE A 138 15.57 14.30 -0.18
C ILE A 138 15.69 14.54 -1.69
#